data_AF-A0A431WF31-F1
#
_entry.id   AF-A0A431WF31-F1
#
_cell.length_a   1.000
_cell.length_b   1.000
_cell.length_c   1.000
_cell.angle_alpha   90.00
_cell.angle_beta   90.00
_cell.angle_gamma   90.00
#
_symmetry.space_group_name_H-M   'P 1'
#
loop_
_entity.id
_entity.type
_entity.pdbx_description
1 polymer ?
#
loop_
_entity_poly.entity_id
_entity_poly.type
_entity_poly.pdbx_seq_one_letter_code
_entity_poly.pdbx_strand_id
1 'polypeptide(L)'
;MLKKEIVIEIDAIKSGKANIISFYRKNKLIDRAPLRLKDKSEAYNYHYRHHFDGDDLQKINSKQSSIVPYAGQGAINEWTSETKSSLKKLIIDGKFNRIFTKGNTKYNIKLVWVPAE
;
A
#
# COMPACT_ATOMS: atom_id res chain seq x y z
N MET A 1 28.63 -1.52 1.18
CA MET A 1 27.16 -1.37 1.31
C MET A 1 26.47 -2.46 0.50
N LEU A 2 25.68 -3.33 1.14
CA LEU A 2 24.94 -4.40 0.45
C LEU A 2 23.65 -3.85 -0.16
N LYS A 3 23.30 -4.29 -1.38
CA LYS A 3 22.03 -3.93 -2.05
C LYS A 3 21.16 -5.17 -2.18
N LYS A 4 19.91 -5.10 -1.73
CA LYS A 4 18.91 -6.14 -1.91
C LYS A 4 17.70 -5.58 -2.63
N GLU A 5 17.21 -6.30 -3.64
CA GLU A 5 15.95 -6.00 -4.32
C GLU A 5 14.87 -6.97 -3.84
N ILE A 6 13.68 -6.43 -3.56
CA ILE A 6 12.48 -7.21 -3.23
C ILE A 6 11.40 -6.77 -4.19
N VAL A 7 10.93 -7.69 -5.03
CA VAL A 7 9.78 -7.47 -5.92
C VAL A 7 8.53 -8.01 -5.25
N ILE A 8 7.47 -7.19 -5.26
CA ILE A 8 6.16 -7.53 -4.75
C ILE A 8 5.16 -7.40 -5.90
N GLU A 9 4.66 -8.54 -6.36
CA GLU A 9 3.62 -8.62 -7.38
C GLU A 9 2.24 -8.38 -6.78
N ILE A 10 1.41 -7.59 -7.48
CA ILE A 10 0.06 -7.24 -7.07
C ILE A 10 -0.86 -7.42 -8.29
N ASP A 11 -1.96 -8.15 -8.12
CA ASP A 11 -3.01 -8.30 -9.14
C ASP A 11 -4.37 -7.74 -8.69
N ALA A 12 -4.52 -7.44 -7.40
CA ALA A 12 -5.76 -6.91 -6.86
C ALA A 12 -5.55 -5.95 -5.68
N ILE A 13 -6.44 -4.96 -5.57
CA ILE A 13 -6.55 -4.04 -4.44
C ILE A 13 -7.95 -4.17 -3.87
N LYS A 14 -8.04 -4.53 -2.59
CA LYS A 14 -9.32 -4.72 -1.88
C LYS A 14 -9.49 -3.66 -0.80
N SER A 15 -10.75 -3.29 -0.55
CA SER A 15 -11.15 -2.43 0.55
C SER A 15 -12.32 -3.10 1.27
N GLY A 16 -12.16 -3.37 2.56
CA GLY A 16 -13.20 -3.98 3.39
C GLY A 16 -14.03 -2.95 4.16
N LYS A 17 -13.49 -1.74 4.35
CA LYS A 17 -14.09 -0.60 5.06
C LYS A 17 -13.51 0.70 4.52
N ALA A 18 -14.19 1.82 4.76
CA ALA A 18 -13.63 3.15 4.51
C ALA A 18 -12.20 3.25 5.04
N ASN A 19 -11.31 3.82 4.24
CA ASN A 19 -9.90 4.01 4.56
C ASN A 19 -9.07 2.75 4.80
N ILE A 20 -9.62 1.54 4.69
CA ILE A 20 -8.85 0.30 4.81
C ILE A 20 -8.58 -0.29 3.43
N ILE A 21 -7.33 -0.26 3.00
CA ILE A 21 -6.88 -0.77 1.69
C ILE A 21 -5.87 -1.89 1.86
N SER A 22 -5.94 -2.88 0.96
CA SER A 22 -5.14 -4.11 1.04
C SER A 22 -4.66 -4.52 -0.35
N PHE A 23 -3.42 -5.01 -0.46
CA PHE A 23 -2.89 -5.57 -1.70
C PHE A 23 -2.94 -7.09 -1.71
N TYR A 24 -3.24 -7.66 -2.88
CA TYR A 24 -3.45 -9.08 -3.09
C TYR A 24 -2.65 -9.58 -4.29
N ARG A 25 -2.28 -10.87 -4.22
CA ARG A 25 -1.72 -11.66 -5.34
C ARG A 25 -2.33 -13.06 -5.32
N LYS A 26 -2.88 -13.54 -6.43
CA LYS A 26 -3.55 -14.85 -6.57
C LYS A 26 -4.57 -15.10 -5.46
N ASN A 27 -5.45 -14.12 -5.23
CA ASN A 27 -6.45 -14.11 -4.16
C ASN A 27 -5.91 -14.20 -2.71
N LYS A 28 -4.59 -14.09 -2.49
CA LYS A 28 -3.99 -14.05 -1.15
C LYS A 28 -3.60 -12.64 -0.76
N LEU A 29 -3.88 -12.26 0.49
CA LEU A 29 -3.44 -11.00 1.06
C LEU A 29 -1.91 -10.98 1.08
N ILE A 30 -1.31 -9.90 0.58
CA ILE A 30 0.14 -9.73 0.63
C ILE A 30 0.52 -9.21 2.02
N ASP A 31 0.85 -10.15 2.91
CA ASP A 31 1.54 -9.83 4.16
C ASP A 31 3.04 -9.95 3.97
N ARG A 32 3.71 -8.84 3.64
CA ARG A 32 5.17 -8.76 3.66
C ARG A 32 5.65 -7.58 4.48
N ALA A 33 6.72 -7.79 5.24
CA ALA A 33 7.32 -6.75 6.09
C ALA A 33 7.58 -5.41 5.37
N PRO A 34 8.05 -5.36 4.11
CA PRO A 34 8.25 -4.09 3.40
C PRO A 34 6.98 -3.30 3.07
N LEU A 35 5.79 -3.94 3.14
CA LEU A 35 4.50 -3.27 3.03
C LEU A 35 3.90 -2.91 4.38
N ARG A 36 4.45 -3.42 5.49
CA ARG A 36 3.99 -3.04 6.83
C ARG A 36 4.46 -1.62 7.08
N LEU A 37 3.51 -0.72 7.32
CA LEU A 37 3.80 0.70 7.59
C LEU A 37 3.94 1.02 9.08
N LYS A 38 3.61 0.04 9.94
CA LYS A 38 3.58 0.18 11.39
C LYS A 38 4.47 -0.87 12.04
N ASP A 39 5.29 -0.42 12.98
CA ASP A 39 6.10 -1.32 13.80
C ASP A 39 5.23 -2.05 14.83
N LYS A 40 5.71 -3.22 15.30
CA LYS A 40 4.94 -4.05 16.23
C LYS A 40 4.56 -3.34 17.54
N SER A 41 5.30 -2.29 17.92
CA SER A 41 5.19 -1.53 19.18
C SER A 41 4.19 -0.38 19.12
N GLU A 42 3.67 0.00 17.96
CA GLU A 42 2.62 1.02 17.90
C GLU A 42 1.30 0.42 18.42
N ALA A 43 0.64 1.11 19.36
CA ALA A 43 -0.67 0.70 19.86
C ALA A 43 -1.71 0.90 18.75
N TYR A 44 -2.13 -0.20 18.11
CA TYR A 44 -3.17 -0.17 17.10
C TYR A 44 -4.46 -0.80 17.65
N ASN A 45 -5.58 -0.12 17.45
CA ASN A 45 -6.91 -0.62 17.82
C ASN A 45 -7.46 -1.69 16.86
N TYR A 46 -6.68 -2.11 15.85
CA TYR A 46 -7.11 -2.97 14.76
C TYR A 46 -6.03 -3.98 14.36
N HIS A 47 -6.33 -5.28 14.42
CA HIS A 47 -5.44 -6.43 14.13
C HIS A 47 -4.81 -6.51 12.71
N TYR A 48 -4.67 -5.38 12.00
CA TYR A 48 -4.53 -5.26 10.56
C TYR A 48 -3.19 -4.59 10.16
N ARG A 49 -2.05 -5.16 10.58
CA ARG A 49 -0.69 -4.67 10.24
C ARG A 49 -0.33 -4.70 8.74
N HIS A 50 -1.22 -5.23 7.91
CA HIS A 50 -0.99 -5.53 6.48
C HIS A 50 -1.88 -4.67 5.56
N HIS A 51 -2.62 -3.74 6.15
CA HIS A 51 -3.54 -2.86 5.47
C HIS A 51 -3.01 -1.43 5.57
N PHE A 52 -3.26 -0.64 4.54
CA PHE A 52 -3.13 0.81 4.62
C PHE A 52 -4.41 1.34 5.29
N ASP A 53 -4.27 2.15 6.31
CA ASP A 53 -5.38 2.88 6.91
C ASP A 53 -5.41 4.37 6.50
N GLY A 54 -6.31 5.16 7.08
CA GLY A 54 -6.46 6.58 6.75
C GLY A 54 -5.18 7.40 6.92
N ASP A 55 -4.39 7.12 7.96
CA ASP A 55 -3.12 7.82 8.20
C ASP A 55 -2.09 7.45 7.13
N ASP A 56 -2.06 6.18 6.73
CA ASP A 56 -1.20 5.72 5.66
C ASP A 56 -1.59 6.33 4.31
N LEU A 57 -2.90 6.43 4.02
CA LEU A 57 -3.40 7.11 2.83
C LEU A 57 -3.05 8.60 2.84
N GLN A 58 -3.12 9.26 4.00
CA GLN A 58 -2.70 10.67 4.16
C GLN A 58 -1.20 10.84 3.90
N LYS A 59 -0.35 9.91 4.39
CA LYS A 59 1.10 9.89 4.12
C LYS A 59 1.42 9.62 2.65
N ILE A 60 0.59 8.83 1.97
CA ILE A 60 0.73 8.62 0.53
C ILE A 60 0.35 9.90 -0.21
N ASN A 61 -0.76 10.53 0.15
CA ASN A 61 -1.22 11.80 -0.42
C ASN A 61 -0.14 12.89 -0.36
N SER A 62 0.48 13.07 0.81
CA SER A 62 1.50 14.10 1.03
C SER A 62 2.76 13.91 0.18
N LYS A 63 2.99 12.69 -0.30
CA LYS A 63 4.10 12.36 -1.21
C LYS A 63 3.67 12.36 -2.67
N GLN A 64 2.43 11.96 -2.93
CA GLN A 64 1.83 11.71 -4.25
C GLN A 64 0.35 12.08 -4.20
N SER A 65 0.01 13.25 -4.75
CA SER A 65 -1.24 14.02 -4.57
C SER A 65 -2.54 13.39 -5.12
N SER A 66 -2.57 12.08 -5.40
CA SER A 66 -3.69 11.43 -6.11
C SER A 66 -4.53 10.47 -5.25
N ILE A 67 -4.30 10.43 -3.93
CA ILE A 67 -5.02 9.55 -2.99
C ILE A 67 -5.43 10.40 -1.80
N VAL A 68 -6.71 10.45 -1.48
CA VAL A 68 -7.22 11.21 -0.32
C VAL A 68 -8.02 10.26 0.57
N PRO A 69 -7.82 10.26 1.91
CA PRO A 69 -8.68 9.51 2.81
C PRO A 69 -10.15 9.93 2.67
N TYR A 70 -11.06 8.98 2.79
CA TYR A 70 -12.50 9.24 2.83
C TYR A 70 -12.85 10.08 4.06
N ALA A 71 -13.47 11.23 3.80
CA ALA A 71 -13.85 12.23 4.81
C ALA A 71 -15.29 12.07 5.33
N GLY A 72 -16.00 11.00 4.98
CA GLY A 72 -17.39 10.79 5.39
C GLY A 72 -18.43 11.50 4.52
N GLN A 73 -18.01 12.16 3.44
CA GLN A 73 -18.88 12.87 2.50
C GLN A 73 -18.83 12.21 1.11
N GLY A 74 -20.00 12.15 0.43
CA GLY A 74 -20.13 11.56 -0.90
C GLY A 74 -20.36 10.05 -0.89
N ALA A 75 -20.21 9.41 -2.07
CA ALA A 75 -20.41 7.98 -2.21
C ALA A 75 -19.10 7.22 -1.92
N ILE A 76 -19.08 6.46 -0.82
CA ILE A 76 -17.93 5.61 -0.44
C ILE A 76 -17.49 4.64 -1.55
N ASN A 77 -18.41 4.18 -2.40
CA ASN A 77 -18.12 3.27 -3.51
C ASN A 77 -17.32 3.96 -4.62
N GLU A 78 -17.61 5.24 -4.90
CA GLU A 78 -16.87 6.06 -5.86
C GLU A 78 -15.47 6.31 -5.33
N TRP A 79 -15.35 6.80 -4.10
CA TRP A 79 -14.07 6.96 -3.41
C TRP A 79 -13.22 5.68 -3.43
N THR A 80 -13.84 4.53 -3.16
CA THR A 80 -13.15 3.24 -3.16
C THR A 80 -12.62 2.90 -4.55
N SER A 81 -13.42 3.15 -5.60
CA SER A 81 -13.04 2.85 -6.99
C SER A 81 -11.91 3.76 -7.46
N GLU A 82 -12.00 5.05 -7.18
CA GLU A 82 -10.97 6.04 -7.46
C GLU A 82 -9.66 5.72 -6.73
N THR A 83 -9.73 5.45 -5.43
CA THR A 83 -8.55 5.11 -4.61
C THR A 83 -7.83 3.88 -5.16
N LYS A 84 -8.57 2.82 -5.51
CA LYS A 84 -8.00 1.62 -6.14
C LYS A 84 -7.35 1.94 -7.49
N SER A 85 -8.01 2.75 -8.32
CA SER A 85 -7.49 3.16 -9.62
C SER A 85 -6.19 3.96 -9.49
N SER A 86 -6.17 4.97 -8.61
CA SER A 86 -5.00 5.79 -8.31
C SER A 86 -3.83 4.95 -7.77
N LEU A 87 -4.07 4.06 -6.82
CA LEU A 87 -3.04 3.18 -6.27
C LEU A 87 -2.45 2.26 -7.35
N LYS A 88 -3.31 1.65 -8.18
CA LYS A 88 -2.87 0.83 -9.31
C LYS A 88 -1.98 1.65 -10.26
N LYS A 89 -2.39 2.87 -10.58
CA LYS A 89 -1.59 3.77 -11.44
C LYS A 89 -0.23 4.09 -10.81
N LEU A 90 -0.16 4.39 -9.51
CA LEU A 90 1.11 4.64 -8.83
C LEU A 90 2.04 3.42 -8.83
N ILE A 91 1.49 2.21 -8.73
CA ILE A 91 2.25 0.97 -8.84
C ILE A 91 2.79 0.81 -10.27
N ILE A 92 1.95 0.97 -11.29
CA ILE A 92 2.35 0.87 -12.70
C ILE A 92 3.42 1.91 -13.06
N ASP A 93 3.24 3.15 -12.60
CA ASP A 93 4.19 4.25 -12.85
C ASP A 93 5.50 4.09 -12.03
N GLY A 94 5.64 3.05 -11.20
CA GLY A 94 6.79 2.82 -10.32
C GLY A 94 6.92 3.84 -9.17
N LYS A 95 5.92 4.70 -9.01
CA LYS A 95 5.87 5.77 -8.02
C LYS A 95 5.67 5.23 -6.60
N PHE A 96 5.13 4.03 -6.45
CA PHE A 96 4.98 3.39 -5.13
C PHE A 96 6.25 2.68 -4.64
N ASN A 97 7.32 2.62 -5.44
CA ASN A 97 8.58 1.96 -5.06
C ASN A 97 9.23 2.65 -3.87
N ARG A 98 9.87 1.86 -3.00
CA ARG A 98 10.46 2.38 -1.76
C ARG A 98 11.90 1.94 -1.61
N ILE A 99 12.71 2.85 -1.08
CA ILE A 99 14.08 2.58 -0.69
C ILE A 99 14.20 2.86 0.79
N PHE A 100 14.72 1.90 1.54
CA PHE A 100 15.09 2.10 2.93
C PHE A 100 16.39 1.40 3.26
N THR A 101 17.09 1.88 4.28
CA THR A 101 18.36 1.33 4.73
C THR A 101 18.17 0.73 6.11
N LYS A 102 18.65 -0.50 6.32
CA LYS A 102 18.69 -1.16 7.63
C LYS A 102 20.09 -1.71 7.86
N GLY A 103 20.82 -1.15 8.83
CA GLY A 103 22.24 -1.41 9.02
C GLY A 103 23.04 -1.05 7.75
N ASN A 104 23.92 -1.94 7.29
CA ASN A 104 24.72 -1.75 6.07
C ASN A 104 24.02 -2.25 4.78
N THR A 105 22.71 -2.52 4.83
CA THR A 105 21.93 -3.02 3.70
C THR A 105 20.91 -1.99 3.21
N LYS A 106 20.98 -1.65 1.93
CA LYS A 106 19.98 -0.86 1.20
C LYS A 106 18.97 -1.81 0.55
N TYR A 107 17.70 -1.67 0.93
CA TYR A 107 16.59 -2.41 0.36
C TYR A 107 15.90 -1.57 -0.71
N ASN A 108 15.76 -2.12 -1.91
CA ASN A 108 14.97 -1.56 -3.01
C ASN A 108 13.70 -2.40 -3.16
N ILE A 109 12.57 -1.84 -2.76
CA ILE A 109 11.26 -2.49 -2.82
C ILE A 109 10.55 -2.01 -4.08
N LYS A 110 10.33 -2.93 -5.00
CA LYS A 110 9.57 -2.69 -6.22
C LYS A 110 8.19 -3.30 -6.10
N LEU A 111 7.15 -2.48 -6.26
CA LEU A 111 5.79 -2.97 -6.40
C LEU A 111 5.49 -3.04 -7.89
N VAL A 112 5.00 -4.17 -8.37
CA VAL A 112 4.68 -4.38 -9.78
C VAL A 112 3.26 -4.86 -9.93
N TRP A 113 2.52 -4.22 -10.84
CA TRP A 113 1.20 -4.68 -11.22
C TRP A 113 1.33 -5.83 -12.21
N VAL A 114 0.68 -6.96 -11.94
CA VAL A 114 0.66 -8.12 -12.83
C VAL A 114 -0.78 -8.47 -13.20
N PRO A 115 -1.01 -9.12 -14.36
CA PRO A 115 -2.33 -9.64 -14.71
C PRO A 115 -2.85 -10.60 -13.62
N ALA A 116 -4.17 -10.57 -13.39
CA ALA A 116 -4.82 -11.61 -12.61
C ALA A 116 -4.74 -12.93 -13.39
N GLU A 117 -4.36 -14.00 -12.70
CA GLU A 117 -4.37 -15.38 -13.22
C GLU A 117 -5.72 -16.05 -12.92
#